data_AF-A0A357FUK3-F1
#
_entry.id   AF-A0A357FUK3-F1
#
_cell.length_a   1.000
_cell.length_b   1.000
_cell.length_c   1.000
_cell.angle_alpha   90.00
_cell.angle_beta   90.00
_cell.angle_gamma   90.00
#
_symmetry.space_group_name_H-M   'P 1'
#
loop_
_entity.id
_entity.type
_entity.pdbx_description
1 polymer ?
#
loop_
_entity_poly.entity_id
_entity_poly.type
_entity_poly.pdbx_seq_one_letter_code
_entity_poly.pdbx_strand_id
1 'polypeptide(L)'
;TRYSCLKRVELALPVGRYPTARFSLLKLIPLTGRKHQLRRHMAHLRHPILGDTCHGDSAQNRFLRQHFGVQRLLLRATKLEFNLPHSGTRLQLQAPQACEFSQLVEALNLS
;
A
#
# COMPACT_ATOMS: atom_id res chain seq x y z
N THR A 1 -0.57 -13.16 6.64
CA THR A 1 -0.67 -12.28 5.46
C THR A 1 0.34 -12.75 4.44
N ARG A 2 -0.08 -13.04 3.22
CA ARG A 2 0.86 -13.25 2.10
C ARG A 2 1.15 -11.90 1.46
N TYR A 3 2.40 -11.67 1.07
CA TYR A 3 2.81 -10.46 0.39
C TYR A 3 3.82 -10.79 -0.70
N SER A 4 3.82 -10.00 -1.78
CA SER A 4 4.87 -10.04 -2.79
C SER A 4 5.25 -8.62 -3.18
N CYS A 5 6.54 -8.37 -3.31
CA CYS A 5 7.04 -7.09 -3.80
C CYS A 5 6.90 -7.05 -5.32
N LEU A 6 6.16 -6.06 -5.84
CA LEU A 6 5.96 -5.87 -7.26
C LEU A 6 7.05 -4.96 -7.83
N LYS A 7 7.36 -3.87 -7.13
CA LYS A 7 8.36 -2.89 -7.55
C LYS A 7 9.01 -2.21 -6.36
N ARG A 8 10.24 -1.74 -6.55
CA ARG A 8 10.97 -0.92 -5.58
C ARG A 8 11.47 0.33 -6.29
N VAL A 9 11.55 1.42 -5.54
CA VAL A 9 12.14 2.67 -6.00
C VAL A 9 13.00 3.26 -4.89
N GLU A 10 14.06 3.93 -5.30
CA GLU A 10 14.86 4.80 -4.46
C GLU A 10 14.89 6.18 -5.10
N LEU A 11 14.48 7.18 -4.34
CA LEU A 11 14.49 8.58 -4.75
C LEU A 11 15.71 9.25 -4.11
N ALA A 12 16.43 10.05 -4.89
CA ALA A 12 17.52 10.89 -4.42
C ALA A 12 17.01 12.12 -3.64
N LEU A 13 16.09 11.89 -2.71
CA LEU A 13 15.49 12.88 -1.83
C LEU A 13 15.63 12.40 -0.39
N PRO A 14 16.08 13.28 0.53
CA PRO A 14 16.28 12.90 1.92
C PRO A 14 14.94 12.69 2.63
N VAL A 15 14.90 11.72 3.56
CA VAL A 15 13.75 11.48 4.42
C VAL A 15 14.18 11.15 5.85
N GLY A 16 13.77 12.01 6.79
CA GLY A 16 14.22 11.91 8.18
C GLY A 16 15.74 12.01 8.28
N ARG A 17 16.39 10.95 8.76
CA ARG A 17 17.86 10.86 8.88
C ARG A 17 18.55 10.25 7.66
N TYR A 18 17.81 9.78 6.67
CA TYR A 18 18.36 9.07 5.52
C TYR A 18 18.52 10.01 4.33
N PRO A 19 19.62 9.87 3.55
CA PRO A 19 19.88 10.73 2.39
C PRO A 19 18.97 10.42 1.20
N THR A 20 18.38 9.22 1.17
CA THR A 20 17.48 8.76 0.10
C THR A 20 16.18 8.19 0.67
N ALA A 21 15.09 8.32 -0.10
CA ALA A 21 13.78 7.79 0.24
C ALA A 21 13.52 6.50 -0.55
N ARG A 22 13.15 5.43 0.14
CA ARG A 22 12.95 4.11 -0.47
C ARG A 22 11.53 3.64 -0.28
N PHE A 23 10.89 3.23 -1.37
CA PHE A 23 9.52 2.74 -1.36
C PHE A 23 9.38 1.43 -2.11
N SER A 24 8.34 0.67 -1.77
CA SER A 24 7.98 -0.56 -2.47
C SER A 24 6.49 -0.63 -2.72
N LEU A 25 6.13 -1.06 -3.93
CA LEU A 25 4.77 -1.41 -4.28
C LEU A 25 4.56 -2.89 -3.95
N LEU A 26 3.61 -3.17 -3.06
CA LEU A 26 3.35 -4.53 -2.57
C LEU A 26 1.96 -5.01 -2.98
N LYS A 27 1.88 -6.27 -3.42
CA LYS A 27 0.63 -7.03 -3.46
C LYS A 27 0.44 -7.71 -2.11
N LEU A 28 -0.69 -7.48 -1.46
CA LEU A 28 -1.02 -8.04 -0.15
C LEU A 28 -2.27 -8.91 -0.25
N ILE A 29 -2.23 -10.09 0.38
CA ILE A 29 -3.38 -11.00 0.51
C ILE A 29 -3.59 -11.29 2.00
N PRO A 30 -4.65 -10.74 2.62
CA PRO A 30 -5.03 -11.12 3.97
C PRO A 30 -5.56 -12.56 3.97
N LEU A 31 -5.06 -13.39 4.89
CA LEU A 31 -5.52 -14.78 5.06
C LEU A 31 -6.65 -14.89 6.09
N THR A 32 -6.87 -13.81 6.84
CA THR A 32 -7.86 -13.65 7.90
C THR A 32 -8.34 -12.20 7.88
N GLY A 33 -9.46 -11.89 8.54
CA GLY A 33 -10.10 -10.57 8.49
C GLY A 33 -9.93 -9.72 9.75
N ARG A 34 -8.81 -9.83 10.48
CA ARG A 34 -8.64 -9.07 11.74
C ARG A 34 -8.52 -7.57 11.48
N LYS A 35 -9.05 -6.74 12.39
CA LYS A 35 -8.98 -5.28 12.31
C LYS A 35 -7.53 -4.81 12.08
N HIS A 36 -7.34 -3.95 11.08
CA HIS A 36 -6.04 -3.37 10.69
C HIS A 36 -4.92 -4.39 10.43
N GLN A 37 -5.26 -5.64 10.06
CA GLN A 37 -4.28 -6.72 9.94
C GLN A 37 -3.12 -6.41 9.01
N LEU A 38 -3.39 -5.97 7.77
CA LEU A 38 -2.34 -5.64 6.81
C LEU A 38 -1.42 -4.53 7.34
N ARG A 39 -2.02 -3.45 7.85
CA ARG A 39 -1.32 -2.29 8.43
C ARG A 39 -0.37 -2.69 9.55
N ARG A 40 -0.86 -3.45 10.54
CA ARG A 40 -0.05 -3.93 11.67
C ARG A 40 1.06 -4.90 11.25
N HIS A 41 0.76 -5.81 10.33
CA HIS A 41 1.76 -6.77 9.85
C HIS A 41 2.89 -6.07 9.09
N MET A 42 2.55 -5.11 8.24
CA MET A 42 3.53 -4.33 7.47
C MET A 42 4.40 -3.46 8.38
N ALA A 43 3.80 -2.82 9.39
CA ALA A 43 4.54 -2.10 10.43
C ALA A 43 5.49 -3.02 11.21
N HIS A 44 5.05 -4.22 11.60
CA HIS A 44 5.87 -5.20 12.31
C HIS A 44 7.09 -5.65 11.48
N LEU A 45 6.95 -5.75 10.16
CA LEU A 45 8.05 -6.05 9.25
C LEU A 45 9.00 -4.86 8.97
N ARG A 46 8.80 -3.72 9.63
CA ARG A 46 9.50 -2.45 9.35
C ARG A 46 9.31 -1.94 7.92
N HIS A 47 8.18 -2.29 7.32
CA HIS A 47 7.73 -1.76 6.03
C HIS A 47 6.32 -1.18 6.18
N PRO A 48 6.11 -0.18 7.06
CA PRO A 48 4.78 0.36 7.32
C PRO A 48 4.12 0.90 6.03
N ILE A 49 2.80 0.80 5.96
CA ILE A 49 2.04 1.33 4.84
C ILE A 49 2.07 2.85 4.89
N LEU A 50 2.39 3.46 3.76
CA LEU A 50 2.45 4.90 3.57
C LEU A 50 1.07 5.55 3.79
N GLY A 51 1.06 6.71 4.44
CA GLY A 51 -0.15 7.45 4.80
C GLY A 51 -0.93 6.86 5.98
N ASP A 52 -0.42 5.81 6.63
CA ASP A 52 -0.99 5.29 7.87
C ASP A 52 -0.64 6.19 9.06
N THR A 53 -1.63 6.75 9.73
CA THR A 53 -1.42 7.65 10.88
C THR A 53 -1.23 6.92 12.21
N CYS A 54 -1.64 5.65 12.32
CA CYS A 54 -1.58 4.89 13.57
C CYS A 54 -0.42 3.90 13.62
N HIS A 55 -0.06 3.31 12.48
CA HIS A 55 0.97 2.28 12.36
C HIS A 55 2.05 2.64 11.32
N GLY A 56 2.05 3.89 10.84
CA GLY A 56 2.97 4.38 9.82
C GLY A 56 4.26 4.97 10.37
N ASP A 57 5.10 5.45 9.45
CA ASP A 57 6.29 6.25 9.76
C ASP A 57 5.98 7.73 9.53
N SER A 58 6.07 8.54 10.59
CA SER A 58 5.76 9.98 10.54
C SER A 58 6.69 10.77 9.62
N ALA A 59 7.96 10.39 9.49
CA ALA A 59 8.89 11.06 8.59
C ALA A 59 8.55 10.77 7.13
N GLN A 60 8.25 9.51 6.79
CA GLN A 60 7.81 9.10 5.45
C GLN A 60 6.47 9.75 5.08
N ASN A 61 5.54 9.81 6.03
CA ASN A 61 4.24 10.46 5.81
C ASN A 61 4.38 11.97 5.58
N ARG A 62 5.25 12.66 6.33
CA ARG A 62 5.53 14.08 6.07
C ARG A 62 6.18 14.30 4.72
N PHE A 63 7.16 13.47 4.36
CA PHE A 63 7.80 13.50 3.05
C PHE A 63 6.78 13.36 1.91
N LEU A 64 5.88 12.38 1.99
CA LEU A 64 4.83 12.20 0.98
C LEU A 64 3.87 13.38 0.89
N ARG A 65 3.52 14.01 2.02
CA ARG A 65 2.68 15.21 2.03
C ARG A 65 3.37 16.38 1.34
N GLN A 66 4.65 16.59 1.63
CA GLN A 66 5.43 17.73 1.11
C GLN A 66 5.76 17.58 -0.38
N HIS A 67 6.14 16.38 -0.82
CA HIS A 67 6.61 16.16 -2.19
C HIS A 67 5.52 15.68 -3.15
N PHE A 68 4.49 14.99 -2.65
CA PHE A 68 3.47 14.35 -3.50
C PHE A 68 2.03 14.71 -3.11
N GLY A 69 1.81 15.56 -2.10
CA GLY A 69 0.48 15.97 -1.65
C GLY A 69 -0.37 14.85 -1.01
N VAL A 70 0.23 13.70 -0.69
CA VAL A 70 -0.53 12.52 -0.23
C VAL A 70 -0.81 12.60 1.27
N GLN A 71 -2.09 12.67 1.63
CA GLN A 71 -2.55 12.77 3.02
C GLN A 71 -3.33 11.56 3.52
N ARG A 72 -3.56 10.55 2.67
CA ARG A 72 -4.39 9.38 2.97
C ARG A 72 -3.60 8.07 2.98
N LEU A 73 -4.20 7.04 3.56
CA LEU A 73 -3.65 5.68 3.55
C LEU A 73 -3.52 5.13 2.13
N LEU A 74 -2.31 4.69 1.76
CA LEU A 74 -2.02 4.04 0.48
C LEU A 74 -2.26 2.53 0.55
N LEU A 75 -3.49 2.15 0.87
CA LEU A 75 -3.96 0.77 0.86
C LEU A 75 -5.29 0.70 0.11
N ARG A 76 -5.35 -0.16 -0.91
CA ARG A 76 -6.51 -0.30 -1.77
C ARG A 76 -6.89 -1.76 -1.96
N ALA A 77 -8.17 -2.08 -1.81
CA ALA A 77 -8.71 -3.36 -2.22
C ALA A 77 -8.90 -3.35 -3.75
N THR A 78 -8.11 -4.15 -4.46
CA THR A 78 -8.15 -4.22 -5.94
C THR A 78 -8.93 -5.41 -6.46
N LYS A 79 -9.03 -6.49 -5.68
CA LYS A 79 -9.66 -7.75 -6.07
C LYS A 79 -10.35 -8.40 -4.88
N LEU A 80 -11.55 -8.93 -5.10
CA LEU A 80 -12.28 -9.77 -4.16
C LEU A 80 -12.72 -11.05 -4.89
N GLU A 81 -12.46 -12.20 -4.28
CA GLU A 81 -12.86 -13.50 -4.83
C GLU A 81 -13.48 -14.36 -3.73
N PHE A 82 -14.63 -14.96 -4.03
CA PHE A 82 -15.28 -15.92 -3.14
C PHE A 82 -16.26 -16.79 -3.92
N ASN A 83 -16.63 -17.94 -3.35
CA ASN A 83 -17.67 -18.78 -3.92
C ASN A 83 -19.04 -18.29 -3.44
N LEU A 84 -20.01 -18.21 -4.34
CA LEU A 84 -21.38 -17.87 -3.97
C LEU A 84 -21.99 -18.98 -3.10
N PRO A 85 -22.69 -18.63 -2.00
CA PRO A 85 -23.18 -19.60 -1.02
C PRO A 85 -24.21 -20.57 -1.58
N HIS A 86 -24.96 -20.17 -2.61
CA HIS A 86 -26.05 -20.97 -3.16
C HIS A 86 -25.69 -21.76 -4.42
N SER A 87 -24.83 -21.23 -5.29
CA SER A 87 -24.50 -21.87 -6.57
C SER A 87 -23.11 -22.54 -6.59
N GLY A 88 -22.24 -22.25 -5.62
CA GLY A 88 -20.84 -22.68 -5.64
C GLY A 88 -19.99 -22.01 -6.74
N THR A 89 -20.60 -21.17 -7.60
CA THR A 89 -19.89 -20.45 -8.66
C THR A 89 -18.88 -19.49 -8.04
N ARG A 90 -17.67 -19.47 -8.60
CA ARG A 90 -16.63 -18.53 -8.18
C ARG A 90 -16.94 -17.14 -8.72
N LEU A 91 -17.23 -16.20 -7.81
CA LEU A 91 -17.37 -14.80 -8.15
C LEU A 91 -16.01 -14.11 -8.01
N GLN A 92 -15.65 -13.32 -9.02
CA GLN A 92 -14.47 -12.46 -9.00
C GLN A 92 -14.91 -11.02 -9.28
N LEU A 93 -14.58 -10.12 -8.35
CA LEU A 93 -14.83 -8.69 -8.47
C LEU A 93 -13.48 -7.97 -8.52
N GLN A 94 -13.34 -7.06 -9.47
CA GLN A 94 -12.15 -6.22 -9.61
C GLN A 94 -12.55 -4.76 -9.50
N ALA A 95 -11.87 -4.03 -8.63
CA ALA A 95 -12.09 -2.60 -8.52
C ALA A 95 -11.47 -1.90 -9.75
N PRO A 96 -12.13 -0.89 -10.33
CA PRO A 96 -11.60 -0.15 -11.49
C PRO A 96 -10.25 0.50 -11.16
N GLN A 97 -9.45 0.92 -12.14
CA GLN A 97 -8.22 1.64 -11.83
C GLN A 97 -8.56 3.02 -11.24
N ALA A 98 -8.12 3.31 -10.02
CA ALA A 98 -8.34 4.61 -9.41
C ALA A 98 -7.26 5.59 -9.90
N CYS A 99 -7.66 6.61 -10.66
CA CYS A 99 -6.75 7.58 -11.29
C CYS A 99 -5.71 8.12 -10.30
N GLU A 100 -6.13 8.58 -9.12
CA GLU A 100 -5.23 9.15 -8.10
C GLU A 100 -4.15 8.17 -7.61
N PHE A 101 -4.52 6.89 -7.41
CA PHE A 101 -3.54 5.89 -6.95
C PHE A 101 -2.56 5.56 -8.08
N SER A 102 -3.06 5.49 -9.32
CA SER A 102 -2.22 5.25 -10.49
C SER A 102 -1.23 6.40 -10.71
N GLN A 103 -1.71 7.65 -10.65
CA GLN A 103 -0.89 8.85 -10.77
C GLN A 103 0.19 8.91 -9.71
N LEU A 104 -0.12 8.52 -8.46
CA LEU A 104 0.88 8.49 -7.41
C LEU A 104 1.92 7.39 -7.62
N VAL A 105 1.47 6.20 -8.03
CA VAL A 105 2.37 5.09 -8.38
C VAL A 105 3.32 5.52 -9.50
N GLU A 106 2.81 6.20 -10.52
CA GLU A 106 3.62 6.76 -11.61
C GLU A 106 4.57 7.87 -11.13
N ALA A 107 4.10 8.82 -10.32
CA ALA A 107 4.92 9.89 -9.76
C ALA A 107 6.07 9.38 -8.87
N LEU A 108 5.87 8.22 -8.22
CA LEU A 108 6.90 7.52 -7.45
C LEU A 108 7.77 6.60 -8.30
N ASN A 109 7.62 6.60 -9.64
CA ASN A 109 8.29 5.66 -10.56
C ASN A 109 8.01 4.18 -10.24
N LEU A 110 6.84 3.89 -9.68
CA LEU A 110 6.36 2.56 -9.29
C LEU A 110 5.40 1.92 -10.32
N SER A 111 5.11 2.58 -11.45
CA SER A 111 4.26 2.08 -12.55
C SER A 111 4.91 1.00 -13.41
#